data_AF-A0A9E1B8W0-F1
#
_entry.id   AF-A0A9E1B8W0-F1
#
_cell.length_a   1.000
_cell.length_b   1.000
_cell.length_c   1.000
_cell.angle_alpha   90.00
_cell.angle_beta   90.00
_cell.angle_gamma   90.00
#
_symmetry.space_group_name_H-M   'P 1'
#
loop_
_entity.id
_entity.type
_entity.pdbx_description
1 polymer ?
#
loop_
_entity_poly.entity_id
_entity_poly.type
_entity_poly.pdbx_seq_one_letter_code
_entity_poly.pdbx_strand_id
1 'polypeptide(L)' 'MPYFAHESSFIDSDVIIGEKTKIWHFSHILANSIIGQNCSFGQNCVVGPNVRVGN' A
#
# COMPACT_ATOMS: atom_id res chain seq x y z
N MET A 1 -7.33 12.39 5.14
CA MET A 1 -6.98 12.56 3.70
C MET A 1 -6.89 11.17 3.10
N PRO A 2 -7.42 10.95 1.89
CA PRO A 2 -7.29 9.66 1.21
C PRO A 2 -5.83 9.27 1.04
N TYR A 3 -5.57 7.97 0.82
CA TYR A 3 -4.21 7.51 0.52
C TYR A 3 -3.73 8.08 -0.82
N PHE A 4 -2.42 8.12 -1.00
CA PHE A 4 -1.77 8.42 -2.26
C PHE A 4 -1.14 7.14 -2.81
N ALA A 5 -1.41 6.84 -4.08
CA ALA A 5 -0.70 5.81 -4.84
C ALA A 5 -0.15 6.44 -6.11
N HIS A 6 1.16 6.30 -6.32
CA HIS A 6 1.78 6.74 -7.56
C HIS A 6 1.20 5.94 -8.74
N GLU A 7 1.04 6.55 -9.91
CA GLU A 7 0.47 5.91 -11.10
C GLU A 7 1.23 4.65 -11.57
N SER A 8 2.52 4.56 -11.22
CA SER A 8 3.37 3.40 -11.51
C SER A 8 3.37 2.33 -10.43
N SER A 9 2.57 2.50 -9.37
CA SER A 9 2.36 1.47 -8.34
C SER A 9 1.20 0.56 -8.74
N PHE A 10 1.25 -0.68 -8.28
CA PHE A 10 0.18 -1.66 -8.48
C PHE A 10 -0.39 -2.08 -7.14
N ILE A 11 -1.72 -2.09 -7.04
CA ILE A 11 -2.45 -2.50 -5.86
C ILE A 11 -3.45 -3.55 -6.33
N ASP A 12 -3.33 -4.77 -5.82
CA ASP A 12 -4.23 -5.87 -6.16
C ASP A 12 -5.64 -5.65 -5.58
N SER A 13 -6.57 -6.55 -5.93
CA SER A 13 -7.91 -6.56 -5.35
C SER A 13 -7.89 -6.80 -3.85
N ASP A 14 -8.93 -6.31 -3.16
CA ASP A 14 -9.19 -6.58 -1.74
C ASP A 14 -8.08 -6.09 -0.80
N VAL A 15 -7.29 -5.09 -1.22
CA VAL A 15 -6.35 -4.37 -0.37
C VAL A 15 -7.08 -3.26 0.37
N ILE A 16 -6.88 -3.20 1.69
CA ILE A 16 -7.39 -2.11 2.53
C ILE A 16 -6.23 -1.16 2.82
N ILE A 17 -6.39 0.13 2.50
CA ILE A 17 -5.36 1.15 2.73
C ILE A 17 -5.90 2.25 3.64
N GLY A 18 -5.25 2.42 4.79
CA GLY A 18 -5.56 3.46 5.75
C GLY A 18 -5.27 4.87 5.23
N GLU A 19 -5.94 5.85 5.84
CA GLU A 19 -5.77 7.26 5.49
C GLU A 19 -4.33 7.75 5.61
N LYS A 20 -3.99 8.79 4.83
CA LYS A 20 -2.67 9.46 4.83
C LYS A 20 -1.50 8.54 4.51
N THR A 21 -1.74 7.31 4.06
CA THR A 21 -0.71 6.39 3.58
C THR A 21 -0.24 6.79 2.18
N LYS A 22 1.05 6.62 1.91
CA LYS A 22 1.69 6.92 0.62
C LYS A 22 2.35 5.67 0.05
N ILE A 23 2.03 5.35 -1.19
CA ILE A 23 2.66 4.27 -1.97
C ILE A 23 3.41 4.93 -3.13
N TRP A 24 4.73 4.86 -3.10
CA TRP A 24 5.60 5.48 -4.10
C TRP A 24 5.87 4.53 -5.28
N HIS A 25 6.60 5.04 -6.27
CA HIS A 25 6.85 4.42 -7.58
C HIS A 25 7.20 2.93 -7.53
N PHE A 26 6.67 2.18 -8.50
CA PHE A 26 7.04 0.78 -8.74
C PHE A 26 6.85 -0.14 -7.53
N SER A 27 6.00 0.26 -6.58
CA SER A 27 5.59 -0.61 -5.48
C SER A 27 4.43 -1.49 -5.88
N HIS A 28 4.37 -2.68 -5.29
CA HIS A 28 3.26 -3.63 -5.47
C HIS A 28 2.69 -4.04 -4.11
N ILE A 29 1.41 -3.75 -3.89
CA ILE A 29 0.67 -4.18 -2.72
C ILE A 29 -0.21 -5.37 -3.12
N LEU A 30 0.14 -6.57 -2.65
CA LEU A 30 -0.51 -7.82 -3.05
C LEU A 30 -1.85 -8.04 -2.33
N ALA A 31 -2.69 -8.89 -2.94
CA ALA A 31 -4.08 -9.12 -2.54
C ALA A 31 -4.27 -9.46 -1.05
N ASN A 32 -5.44 -9.08 -0.52
CA ASN A 32 -5.87 -9.34 0.86
C ASN A 32 -4.95 -8.73 1.94
N SER A 33 -4.15 -7.71 1.60
CA SER A 33 -3.30 -7.03 2.57
C SER A 33 -4.01 -5.84 3.22
N ILE A 34 -3.65 -5.56 4.48
CA ILE A 34 -4.20 -4.46 5.27
C ILE A 34 -3.06 -3.50 5.61
N ILE A 35 -3.13 -2.30 5.04
CA ILE A 35 -2.18 -1.23 5.30
C ILE A 35 -2.82 -0.25 6.28
N GLY A 36 -2.16 0.00 7.40
CA GLY A 36 -2.57 0.97 8.40
C GLY A 36 -2.53 2.41 7.90
N GLN A 37 -2.88 3.35 8.78
CA GLN A 37 -2.83 4.78 8.49
C GLN A 37 -1.43 5.36 8.65
N ASN A 38 -1.14 6.45 7.94
CA ASN A 38 0.16 7.16 7.97
C ASN A 38 1.39 6.29 7.62
N CYS A 39 1.23 5.24 6.81
CA CYS A 39 2.34 4.45 6.31
C CYS A 39 2.99 5.13 5.08
N SER A 40 4.25 4.80 4.79
CA SER A 40 4.94 5.26 3.58
C SER A 40 5.80 4.14 3.00
N PHE A 41 5.46 3.67 1.81
CA PHE A 41 6.19 2.64 1.07
C PHE A 41 7.04 3.31 0.01
N GLY A 42 8.36 3.20 0.15
CA GLY A 42 9.35 3.76 -0.78
C GLY A 42 9.26 3.18 -2.19
N GLN A 43 10.20 3.54 -3.05
CA GLN A 43 10.22 3.00 -4.40
C GLN A 43 10.56 1.50 -4.37
N ASN A 44 9.97 0.72 -5.28
CA ASN A 44 10.24 -0.71 -5.45
C ASN A 44 9.94 -1.58 -4.20
N CYS A 45 8.97 -1.18 -3.37
CA CYS A 45 8.54 -1.99 -2.24
C CYS A 45 7.49 -3.03 -2.68
N VAL A 46 7.58 -4.23 -2.11
CA VAL A 46 6.53 -5.26 -2.26
C VAL A 46 5.94 -5.56 -0.89
N VAL A 47 4.60 -5.48 -0.78
CA VAL A 47 3.87 -5.98 0.38
C VAL A 47 3.25 -7.32 0.00
N GLY A 48 3.59 -8.37 0.77
CA GLY A 48 3.12 -9.73 0.57
C GLY A 48 1.59 -9.89 0.64
N PRO A 49 1.02 -10.99 0.14
CA PRO A 49 -0.41 -11.24 0.27
C PRO A 49 -0.77 -11.60 1.71
N ASN A 50 -1.99 -11.28 2.15
CA ASN A 50 -2.53 -11.62 3.47
C ASN A 50 -1.71 -11.08 4.66
N VAL A 51 -1.04 -9.93 4.51
CA VAL A 51 -0.26 -9.32 5.60
C VAL A 51 -0.92 -8.06 6.13
N ARG A 52 -0.60 -7.71 7.38
CA ARG A 52 -0.93 -6.42 7.97
C ARG A 52 0.35 -5.61 8.18
N VAL A 53 0.37 -4.38 7.70
CA VAL A 53 1.49 -3.44 7.89
C VAL A 53 0.99 -2.17 8.58
N GLY A 54 1.62 -1.80 9.70
CA GLY A 54 1.25 -0.61 10.47
C GLY A 54 0.05 -0.83 11.42
N ASN A 55 -0.46 0.28 11.96
CA ASN A 55 -1.52 0.31 12.97
C ASN A 55 -2.88 0.66 12.36
#